data_AF-A0A8S9WJE4-F1
#
_entry.id   AF-A0A8S9WJE4-F1
#
_cell.length_a   1.000
_cell.length_b   1.000
_cell.length_c   1.000
_cell.angle_alpha   90.00
_cell.angle_beta   90.00
_cell.angle_gamma   90.00
#
_symmetry.space_group_name_H-M   'P 1'
#
loop_
_entity.id
_entity.type
_entity.pdbx_description
1 polymer ?
#
loop_
_entity_poly.entity_id
_entity_poly.type
_entity_poly.pdbx_seq_one_letter_code
_entity_poly.pdbx_strand_id
1 'polypeptide(L)'
;MEGKKKILNTERRILIMQAVISAVMLIALSIYVGCASAATIYTVCPSGCNYTSIQAAIEAAEPGNIIEVYSGIYYENVNVAKRLILNGVDTGTGKPVVDAGGSGSVIALNANGITLEGFTVTNSGHRSGCRYRDAGIMVTSNNNAITGNNVNNNEDGIYLDSSSHNTITVNIVRNNDGYGICISGSYSNNIRGNTACNNNEDGICISGSDYNNIAGNTVSNNNGYGIVLSDGCSNTNTTGNTFVNDSFYDCLGPGLGPGPNIVNNNIVNGKPLVYLKDTSDIVVTDAGQVILVNCTNITVKNLELSNIDVGIYLAMTTERSIISHNNISNCGYGILLWESYNNSITGNNLISNGVGICVWFADPSFVFSQRNRIYLNNFINNTCGGPSYWNSTEEIPYTYNGHMYTNYLGNYWSNYKDDYPNAEEIDRCGIWDMPYRRHLQGDKDKYPLMRPWENYFAPAPSIFDTDTGTYPSLMGTHTGTFTLSHNINVSKLYTYSCAGTGGHTESIELYENDTLIANGTWTGYQSDWHNITLHNGTDGTSYVTLLQDHEYNYTIRTGSYPQILHATSKEVTGGTITCSSFVDTNGNIYTDWIPAIKFS
;
A
#
# COMPACT_ATOMS: atom_id res chain seq x y z
N MET A 1 37.98 -14.63 -61.71
CA MET A 1 37.71 -13.26 -62.21
C MET A 1 36.22 -12.94 -62.37
N GLU A 2 35.34 -13.94 -62.40
CA GLU A 2 33.89 -13.76 -62.61
C GLU A 2 33.11 -13.24 -61.39
N GLY A 3 33.50 -13.64 -60.17
CA GLY A 3 32.86 -13.19 -58.92
C GLY A 3 33.02 -11.70 -58.63
N LYS A 4 34.19 -11.10 -58.90
CA LYS A 4 34.41 -9.64 -58.73
C LYS A 4 33.58 -8.80 -59.71
N LYS A 5 33.36 -9.26 -60.94
CA LYS A 5 32.49 -8.58 -61.92
C LYS A 5 31.01 -8.61 -61.50
N LYS A 6 30.57 -9.68 -60.85
CA LYS A 6 29.19 -9.80 -60.35
C LYS A 6 28.92 -8.86 -59.17
N ILE A 7 29.87 -8.75 -58.23
CA ILE A 7 29.79 -7.84 -57.08
C ILE A 7 29.80 -6.37 -57.53
N LEU A 8 30.72 -5.99 -58.43
CA LEU A 8 30.76 -4.63 -58.97
C LEU A 8 29.46 -4.25 -59.72
N ASN A 9 28.82 -5.19 -60.42
CA ASN A 9 27.54 -4.92 -61.09
C ASN A 9 26.38 -4.77 -60.10
N THR A 10 26.40 -5.49 -58.98
CA THR A 10 25.39 -5.35 -57.92
C THR A 10 25.56 -4.02 -57.17
N GLU A 11 26.77 -3.65 -56.78
CA GLU A 11 27.07 -2.36 -56.14
C GLU A 11 26.72 -1.17 -57.05
N ARG A 12 27.02 -1.28 -58.35
CA ARG A 12 26.66 -0.26 -59.34
C ARG A 12 25.14 -0.13 -59.51
N ARG A 13 24.38 -1.22 -59.43
CA ARG A 13 22.91 -1.18 -59.44
C ARG A 13 22.33 -0.58 -58.16
N ILE A 14 22.93 -0.86 -56.99
CA ILE A 14 22.52 -0.27 -55.71
C ILE A 14 22.79 1.24 -55.72
N LEU A 15 23.95 1.69 -56.20
CA LEU A 15 24.27 3.11 -56.33
C LEU A 15 23.35 3.85 -57.32
N ILE A 16 23.01 3.23 -58.46
CA ILE A 16 22.04 3.79 -59.41
C ILE A 16 20.65 3.85 -58.77
N MET A 17 20.23 2.82 -58.02
CA MET A 17 18.94 2.81 -57.33
C MET A 17 18.88 3.86 -56.21
N GLN A 18 19.95 4.04 -55.44
CA GLN A 18 20.08 5.10 -54.43
C GLN A 18 20.07 6.49 -55.07
N ALA A 19 20.73 6.67 -56.22
CA ALA A 19 20.71 7.94 -56.95
C ALA A 19 19.33 8.24 -57.54
N VAL A 20 18.61 7.24 -58.04
CA VAL A 20 17.24 7.39 -58.55
C VAL A 20 16.25 7.67 -57.41
N ILE A 21 16.36 6.98 -56.27
CA ILE A 21 15.53 7.28 -55.07
C ILE A 21 15.81 8.69 -54.55
N SER A 22 17.08 9.10 -54.53
CA SER A 22 17.47 10.46 -54.10
C SER A 22 16.96 11.53 -55.08
N ALA A 23 17.00 11.25 -56.39
CA ALA A 23 16.48 12.14 -57.42
C ALA A 23 14.94 12.21 -57.41
N VAL A 24 14.25 11.09 -57.17
CA VAL A 24 12.79 11.06 -56.99
C VAL A 24 12.38 11.77 -55.70
N MET A 25 13.13 11.63 -54.60
CA MET A 25 12.93 12.42 -53.38
C MET A 25 13.19 13.90 -53.61
N LEU A 26 14.24 14.29 -54.35
CA LEU A 26 14.52 15.71 -54.67
C LEU A 26 13.45 16.29 -55.59
N ILE A 27 12.95 15.52 -56.57
CA ILE A 27 11.88 15.93 -57.46
C ILE A 27 10.56 16.03 -56.68
N ALA A 28 10.25 15.08 -55.79
CA ALA A 28 9.10 15.15 -54.88
C ALA A 28 9.22 16.33 -53.90
N LEU A 29 10.42 16.66 -53.41
CA LEU A 29 10.70 17.86 -52.62
C LEU A 29 10.49 19.12 -53.46
N SER A 30 10.93 19.14 -54.72
CA SER A 30 10.78 20.29 -55.63
C SER A 30 9.34 20.50 -56.12
N ILE A 31 8.53 19.44 -56.19
CA ILE A 31 7.09 19.50 -56.46
C ILE A 31 6.32 19.91 -55.17
N TYR A 32 6.90 19.70 -53.98
CA TYR A 32 6.40 20.22 -52.69
C TYR A 32 6.87 21.65 -52.36
N VAL A 33 7.91 22.18 -53.03
CA VAL A 33 8.31 23.60 -52.94
C VAL A 33 7.35 24.50 -53.75
N GLY A 34 6.22 23.96 -54.22
CA GLY A 34 5.06 24.71 -54.64
C GLY A 34 4.49 25.53 -53.47
N CYS A 35 5.09 26.69 -53.22
CA CYS A 35 4.62 27.77 -52.36
C CYS A 35 4.18 27.35 -50.94
N ALA A 36 5.12 26.90 -50.10
CA ALA A 36 4.97 27.14 -48.68
C ALA A 36 5.15 28.66 -48.45
N SER A 37 4.05 29.41 -48.55
CA SER A 37 4.01 30.79 -48.05
C SER A 37 4.50 30.77 -46.60
N ALA A 38 5.33 31.74 -46.19
CA ALA A 38 5.62 31.94 -44.78
C ALA A 38 4.28 32.02 -44.03
N ALA A 39 4.17 31.31 -42.91
CA ALA A 39 2.95 31.29 -42.12
C ALA A 39 2.63 32.73 -41.67
N THR A 40 1.44 33.22 -42.03
CA THR A 40 0.97 34.52 -41.56
C THR A 40 0.75 34.45 -40.05
N ILE A 41 1.14 35.50 -39.33
CA ILE A 41 0.96 35.61 -37.88
C ILE A 41 -0.22 36.54 -37.60
N TYR A 42 -1.17 36.05 -36.82
CA TYR A 42 -2.32 36.80 -36.32
C TYR A 42 -2.13 37.06 -34.83
N THR A 43 -2.23 38.31 -34.40
CA THR A 43 -2.07 38.67 -32.97
C THR A 43 -3.41 38.86 -32.30
N VAL A 44 -3.55 38.34 -31.07
CA VAL A 44 -4.73 38.47 -30.23
C VAL A 44 -4.34 39.03 -28.88
N CYS A 45 -4.92 40.16 -28.48
CA CYS A 45 -4.74 40.74 -27.14
C CYS A 45 -5.95 41.58 -26.71
N PRO A 46 -6.13 41.87 -25.41
CA PRO A 46 -7.28 42.64 -24.93
C PRO A 46 -7.46 44.01 -25.61
N SER A 47 -6.36 44.63 -26.07
CA SER A 47 -6.40 45.86 -26.86
C SER A 47 -5.13 46.04 -27.69
N GLY A 48 -5.27 46.52 -28.94
CA GLY A 48 -4.14 46.96 -29.78
C GLY A 48 -3.57 45.92 -30.75
N CYS A 49 -4.04 44.67 -30.70
CA CYS A 49 -3.70 43.62 -31.65
C CYS A 49 -4.66 43.57 -32.85
N ASN A 50 -4.39 42.67 -33.81
CA ASN A 50 -5.26 42.46 -34.96
C ASN A 50 -6.68 42.02 -34.54
N TYR A 51 -6.78 41.23 -33.47
CA TYR A 51 -8.03 40.70 -32.94
C TYR A 51 -8.06 40.83 -31.42
N THR A 52 -9.26 40.89 -30.86
CA THR A 52 -9.52 40.83 -29.40
C THR A 52 -10.18 39.54 -28.95
N SER A 53 -10.56 38.65 -29.89
CA SER A 53 -11.09 37.30 -29.64
C SER A 53 -10.22 36.29 -30.37
N ILE A 54 -9.93 35.17 -29.72
CA ILE A 54 -9.17 34.06 -30.31
C ILE A 54 -9.99 33.42 -31.42
N GLN A 55 -11.30 33.23 -31.21
CA GLN A 55 -12.18 32.63 -32.20
C GLN A 55 -12.23 33.46 -33.49
N ALA A 56 -12.32 34.79 -33.40
CA ALA A 56 -12.29 35.68 -34.57
C ALA A 56 -10.97 35.59 -35.36
N ALA A 57 -9.83 35.45 -34.65
CA ALA A 57 -8.53 35.25 -35.29
C ALA A 57 -8.45 33.89 -36.00
N ILE A 58 -8.98 32.82 -35.38
CA ILE A 58 -9.07 31.48 -35.98
C ILE A 58 -9.89 31.52 -37.26
N GLU A 59 -11.05 32.18 -37.25
CA GLU A 59 -11.93 32.27 -38.42
C GLU A 59 -11.25 32.97 -39.60
N ALA A 60 -10.48 34.03 -39.34
CA ALA A 60 -9.77 34.79 -40.35
C ALA A 60 -8.45 34.14 -40.84
N ALA A 61 -7.84 33.25 -40.05
CA ALA A 61 -6.59 32.60 -40.40
C ALA A 61 -6.76 31.53 -41.49
N GLU A 62 -5.79 31.41 -42.39
CA GLU A 62 -5.72 30.30 -43.33
C GLU A 62 -5.09 29.05 -42.67
N PRO A 63 -5.41 27.83 -43.11
CA PRO A 63 -4.77 26.62 -42.60
C PRO A 63 -3.23 26.69 -42.69
N GLY A 64 -2.56 26.35 -41.60
CA GLY A 64 -1.11 26.37 -41.43
C GLY A 64 -0.57 27.70 -40.86
N ASN A 65 -1.42 28.70 -40.63
CA ASN A 65 -1.01 29.97 -40.01
C ASN A 65 -0.78 29.85 -38.50
N ILE A 66 -0.21 30.92 -37.93
CA ILE A 66 0.10 31.06 -36.51
C ILE A 66 -0.81 32.12 -35.92
N ILE A 67 -1.37 31.82 -34.75
CA ILE A 67 -2.13 32.76 -33.92
C ILE A 67 -1.36 32.92 -32.62
N GLU A 68 -0.82 34.10 -32.39
CA GLU A 68 -0.19 34.48 -31.13
C GLU A 68 -1.21 35.16 -30.22
N VAL A 69 -1.49 34.55 -29.08
CA VAL A 69 -2.39 35.08 -28.06
C VAL A 69 -1.57 35.59 -26.90
N TYR A 70 -1.60 36.89 -26.65
CA TYR A 70 -0.83 37.51 -25.58
C TYR A 70 -1.58 37.45 -24.25
N SER A 71 -0.88 37.67 -23.13
CA SER A 71 -1.49 37.64 -21.79
C SER A 71 -2.78 38.45 -21.71
N GLY A 72 -3.79 37.86 -21.08
CA GLY A 72 -5.14 38.41 -20.98
C GLY A 72 -6.11 37.32 -20.55
N ILE A 73 -7.35 37.72 -20.23
CA ILE A 73 -8.44 36.78 -19.97
C ILE A 73 -9.42 36.89 -21.15
N TYR A 74 -9.72 35.74 -21.74
CA TYR A 74 -10.57 35.58 -22.90
C TYR A 74 -11.77 34.74 -22.50
N TYR A 75 -12.93 35.38 -22.40
CA TYR A 75 -14.20 34.74 -22.05
C TYR A 75 -14.87 34.21 -23.32
N GLU A 76 -14.50 33.00 -23.74
CA GLU A 76 -15.00 32.37 -24.96
C GLU A 76 -14.82 30.85 -24.94
N ASN A 77 -15.63 30.15 -25.73
CA ASN A 77 -15.37 28.76 -26.12
C ASN A 77 -14.65 28.77 -27.47
N VAL A 78 -13.42 28.26 -27.51
CA VAL A 78 -12.57 28.30 -28.72
C VAL A 78 -12.72 27.01 -29.50
N ASN A 79 -13.16 27.12 -30.77
CA ASN A 79 -13.26 25.99 -31.69
C ASN A 79 -12.17 26.08 -32.77
N VAL A 80 -11.15 25.23 -32.66
CA VAL A 80 -10.07 25.13 -33.63
C VAL A 80 -10.43 24.08 -34.68
N ALA A 81 -11.10 24.53 -35.75
CA ALA A 81 -11.62 23.69 -36.83
C ALA A 81 -10.75 23.66 -38.10
N LYS A 82 -9.50 24.14 -38.02
CA LYS A 82 -8.53 24.12 -39.11
C LYS A 82 -7.12 23.86 -38.57
N ARG A 83 -6.24 23.25 -39.37
CA ARG A 83 -4.83 23.04 -39.01
C ARG A 83 -4.16 24.39 -38.77
N LEU A 84 -3.67 24.68 -37.57
CA LEU A 84 -2.94 25.92 -37.26
C LEU A 84 -2.07 25.76 -36.01
N ILE A 85 -1.24 26.77 -35.72
CA ILE A 85 -0.52 26.89 -34.46
C ILE A 85 -1.24 27.96 -33.62
N LEU A 86 -1.80 27.56 -32.49
CA LEU A 86 -2.37 28.46 -31.48
C LEU A 86 -1.35 28.55 -30.33
N ASN A 87 -0.67 29.69 -30.25
CA ASN A 87 0.47 29.90 -29.37
C ASN A 87 0.16 30.98 -28.33
N GLY A 88 0.14 30.60 -27.06
CA GLY A 88 -0.02 31.48 -25.93
C GLY A 88 1.31 32.07 -25.48
N VAL A 89 1.42 33.39 -25.51
CA VAL A 89 2.63 34.13 -25.17
C VAL A 89 2.44 34.85 -23.84
N ASP A 90 3.24 34.45 -22.86
CA ASP A 90 3.33 35.17 -21.58
C ASP A 90 4.13 36.46 -21.76
N THR A 91 3.45 37.60 -21.62
CA THR A 91 4.03 38.95 -21.72
C THR A 91 4.59 39.47 -20.38
N GLY A 92 4.66 38.61 -19.37
CA GLY A 92 5.14 38.91 -18.02
C GLY A 92 4.03 39.04 -16.97
N THR A 93 2.76 38.86 -17.36
CA THR A 93 1.59 38.87 -16.48
C THR A 93 0.92 37.50 -16.35
N GLY A 94 1.56 36.44 -16.89
CA GLY A 94 1.04 35.08 -16.93
C GLY A 94 0.60 34.69 -18.33
N LYS A 95 0.41 33.38 -18.54
CA LYS A 95 -0.13 32.80 -19.77
C LYS A 95 -1.54 33.36 -20.08
N PRO A 96 -1.92 33.53 -21.36
CA PRO A 96 -3.30 33.85 -21.71
C PRO A 96 -4.27 32.83 -21.10
N VAL A 97 -5.34 33.34 -20.49
CA VAL A 97 -6.39 32.55 -19.85
C VAL A 97 -7.59 32.47 -20.79
N VAL A 98 -7.99 31.25 -21.17
CA VAL A 98 -9.29 31.01 -21.82
C VAL A 98 -10.25 30.49 -20.75
N ASP A 99 -11.37 31.16 -20.59
CA ASP A 99 -12.40 30.90 -19.57
C ASP A 99 -13.76 30.69 -20.27
N ALA A 100 -14.34 29.51 -20.10
CA ALA A 100 -15.61 29.15 -20.73
C ALA A 100 -16.86 29.58 -19.94
N GLY A 101 -16.70 30.27 -18.81
CA GLY A 101 -17.83 30.81 -18.04
C GLY A 101 -18.74 29.73 -17.42
N GLY A 102 -18.26 28.50 -17.25
CA GLY A 102 -19.04 27.38 -16.71
C GLY A 102 -19.95 26.71 -17.74
N SER A 103 -19.68 26.84 -19.04
CA SER A 103 -20.48 26.21 -20.09
C SER A 103 -19.65 25.72 -21.26
N GLY A 104 -19.85 24.46 -21.67
CA GLY A 104 -19.15 23.88 -22.81
C GLY A 104 -17.67 23.60 -22.53
N SER A 105 -17.00 23.00 -23.51
CA SER A 105 -15.55 22.83 -23.45
C SER A 105 -14.83 24.15 -23.73
N VAL A 106 -13.69 24.38 -23.09
CA VAL A 106 -12.99 25.68 -23.18
C VAL A 106 -12.28 25.82 -24.51
N ILE A 107 -11.47 24.84 -24.90
CA ILE A 107 -10.81 24.77 -26.20
C ILE A 107 -11.11 23.41 -26.83
N ALA A 108 -11.70 23.40 -28.02
CA ALA A 108 -11.99 22.20 -28.80
C ALA A 108 -11.08 22.11 -30.04
N LEU A 109 -10.33 21.02 -30.16
CA LEU A 109 -9.45 20.71 -31.29
C LEU A 109 -10.17 19.76 -32.26
N ASN A 110 -10.76 20.33 -33.31
CA ASN A 110 -11.65 19.64 -34.25
C ASN A 110 -11.03 19.47 -35.66
N ALA A 111 -9.74 19.74 -35.82
CA ALA A 111 -9.01 19.51 -37.07
C ALA A 111 -7.65 18.88 -36.82
N ASN A 112 -7.15 18.11 -37.78
CA ASN A 112 -5.88 17.43 -37.62
C ASN A 112 -4.69 18.41 -37.69
N GLY A 113 -3.61 18.09 -36.97
CA GLY A 113 -2.33 18.81 -37.11
C GLY A 113 -2.28 20.16 -36.39
N ILE A 114 -3.16 20.39 -35.41
CA ILE A 114 -3.16 21.61 -34.58
C ILE A 114 -2.02 21.54 -33.57
N THR A 115 -1.35 22.66 -33.36
CA THR A 115 -0.47 22.87 -32.21
C THR A 115 -1.14 23.84 -31.23
N LEU A 116 -1.33 23.43 -29.99
CA LEU A 116 -1.87 24.24 -28.90
C LEU A 116 -0.82 24.34 -27.79
N GLU A 117 -0.31 25.55 -27.57
CA GLU A 117 0.80 25.76 -26.63
C GLU A 117 0.59 26.97 -25.72
N GLY A 118 0.97 26.86 -24.45
CA GLY A 118 1.19 28.03 -23.60
C GLY A 118 -0.07 28.72 -23.04
N PHE A 119 -1.20 28.01 -22.90
CA PHE A 119 -2.44 28.58 -22.34
C PHE A 119 -2.67 28.21 -20.88
N THR A 120 -3.45 29.04 -20.18
CA THR A 120 -4.24 28.62 -19.02
C THR A 120 -5.68 28.37 -19.48
N VAL A 121 -6.25 27.22 -19.13
CA VAL A 121 -7.56 26.77 -19.64
C VAL A 121 -8.45 26.39 -18.45
N THR A 122 -9.59 27.06 -18.29
CA THR A 122 -10.39 26.98 -17.05
C THR A 122 -11.89 27.13 -17.27
N ASN A 123 -12.65 26.67 -16.26
CA ASN A 123 -14.07 26.95 -16.07
C ASN A 123 -14.95 26.42 -17.21
N SER A 124 -14.69 25.18 -17.64
CA SER A 124 -15.58 24.43 -18.54
C SER A 124 -16.97 24.24 -17.94
N GLY A 125 -17.91 23.75 -18.75
CA GLY A 125 -19.20 23.29 -18.26
C GLY A 125 -19.10 22.09 -17.31
N HIS A 126 -20.14 21.92 -16.48
CA HIS A 126 -20.35 20.76 -15.61
C HIS A 126 -21.65 20.07 -16.04
N ARG A 127 -21.57 19.14 -17.00
CA ARG A 127 -22.76 18.36 -17.41
C ARG A 127 -22.86 17.07 -16.61
N SER A 128 -23.93 16.98 -15.84
CA SER A 128 -24.34 15.79 -15.10
C SER A 128 -24.88 14.71 -16.05
N GLY A 129 -24.02 13.80 -16.51
CA GLY A 129 -24.42 12.58 -17.21
C GLY A 129 -23.28 11.87 -17.95
N CYS A 130 -23.24 10.53 -17.89
CA CYS A 130 -22.16 9.66 -18.37
C CYS A 130 -21.88 9.66 -19.89
N ARG A 131 -22.43 10.59 -20.68
CA ARG A 131 -22.33 10.54 -22.16
C ARG A 131 -21.68 11.75 -22.82
N TYR A 132 -21.53 12.88 -22.13
CA TYR A 132 -20.89 14.08 -22.69
C TYR A 132 -20.30 14.92 -21.55
N ARG A 133 -19.02 14.71 -21.22
CA ARG A 133 -18.30 15.58 -20.30
C ARG A 133 -17.70 16.74 -21.08
N ASP A 134 -17.88 17.94 -20.56
CA ASP A 134 -17.15 19.10 -21.06
C ASP A 134 -15.71 19.00 -20.54
N ALA A 135 -14.76 19.58 -21.27
CA ALA A 135 -13.35 19.54 -20.87
C ALA A 135 -12.70 20.92 -20.98
N GLY A 136 -11.60 21.11 -20.25
CA GLY A 136 -10.68 22.21 -20.51
C GLY A 136 -10.22 22.16 -21.96
N ILE A 137 -9.59 21.05 -22.35
CA ILE A 137 -9.16 20.81 -23.73
C ILE A 137 -9.84 19.54 -24.24
N MET A 138 -10.78 19.71 -25.17
CA MET A 138 -11.46 18.62 -25.86
C MET A 138 -10.78 18.35 -27.20
N VAL A 139 -10.44 17.09 -27.48
CA VAL A 139 -9.73 16.69 -28.70
C VAL A 139 -10.54 15.60 -29.39
N THR A 140 -11.02 15.91 -30.59
CA THR A 140 -11.83 15.00 -31.44
C THR A 140 -11.16 14.76 -32.80
N SER A 141 -9.85 15.03 -32.87
CA SER A 141 -9.05 15.00 -34.09
C SER A 141 -7.65 14.42 -33.85
N ASN A 142 -6.92 14.18 -34.94
CA ASN A 142 -5.68 13.41 -34.94
C ASN A 142 -4.43 14.29 -35.17
N ASN A 143 -3.26 13.76 -34.82
CA ASN A 143 -1.96 14.37 -35.11
C ASN A 143 -1.78 15.78 -34.49
N ASN A 144 -2.42 16.06 -33.37
CA ASN A 144 -2.31 17.33 -32.67
C ASN A 144 -1.16 17.30 -31.65
N ALA A 145 -0.60 18.47 -31.38
CA ALA A 145 0.38 18.68 -30.33
C ALA A 145 -0.20 19.63 -29.27
N ILE A 146 -0.28 19.16 -28.03
CA ILE A 146 -0.83 19.90 -26.88
C ILE A 146 0.29 20.02 -25.86
N THR A 147 0.91 21.20 -25.77
CA THR A 147 2.17 21.36 -25.05
C THR A 147 2.16 22.52 -24.06
N GLY A 148 2.69 22.31 -22.86
CA GLY A 148 2.97 23.44 -21.96
C GLY A 148 1.72 24.21 -21.51
N ASN A 149 0.55 23.59 -21.45
CA ASN A 149 -0.69 24.24 -20.99
C ASN A 149 -0.93 24.01 -19.48
N ASN A 150 -1.63 24.94 -18.84
CA ASN A 150 -2.11 24.84 -17.46
C ASN A 150 -3.64 24.67 -17.46
N VAL A 151 -4.11 23.45 -17.27
CA VAL A 151 -5.52 23.07 -17.40
C VAL A 151 -6.10 22.80 -16.01
N ASN A 152 -7.02 23.65 -15.55
CA ASN A 152 -7.48 23.61 -14.17
C ASN A 152 -8.92 24.11 -13.98
N ASN A 153 -9.61 23.62 -12.93
CA ASN A 153 -11.01 23.96 -12.61
C ASN A 153 -11.94 23.72 -13.81
N ASN A 154 -11.84 22.55 -14.42
CA ASN A 154 -12.75 22.07 -15.45
C ASN A 154 -13.44 20.79 -14.96
N GLU A 155 -14.45 20.33 -15.68
CA GLU A 155 -15.04 19.00 -15.46
C GLU A 155 -13.97 17.94 -15.74
N ASP A 156 -13.59 17.70 -17.01
CA ASP A 156 -12.35 16.98 -17.31
C ASP A 156 -11.24 17.96 -17.72
N GLY A 157 -9.98 17.62 -17.43
CA GLY A 157 -8.84 18.44 -17.84
C GLY A 157 -8.60 18.40 -19.35
N ILE A 158 -7.91 17.37 -19.82
CA ILE A 158 -7.66 17.11 -21.25
C ILE A 158 -8.36 15.80 -21.63
N TYR A 159 -9.30 15.87 -22.57
CA TYR A 159 -10.08 14.71 -23.00
C TYR A 159 -9.86 14.42 -24.49
N LEU A 160 -9.42 13.21 -24.81
CA LEU A 160 -9.32 12.71 -26.18
C LEU A 160 -10.46 11.73 -26.43
N ASP A 161 -11.36 12.09 -27.34
CA ASP A 161 -12.43 11.22 -27.83
C ASP A 161 -12.08 10.73 -29.22
N SER A 162 -11.90 9.41 -29.37
CA SER A 162 -11.73 8.76 -30.66
C SER A 162 -10.63 9.40 -31.53
N SER A 163 -9.52 9.79 -30.87
CA SER A 163 -8.50 10.73 -31.36
C SER A 163 -7.09 10.17 -31.23
N SER A 164 -6.40 10.05 -32.37
CA SER A 164 -5.18 9.23 -32.49
C SER A 164 -3.96 10.01 -32.95
N HIS A 165 -2.77 9.48 -32.67
CA HIS A 165 -1.48 10.09 -33.02
C HIS A 165 -1.25 11.49 -32.43
N ASN A 166 -1.92 11.81 -31.33
CA ASN A 166 -1.73 13.09 -30.64
C ASN A 166 -0.54 13.02 -29.67
N THR A 167 0.10 14.15 -29.46
CA THR A 167 1.20 14.33 -28.52
C THR A 167 0.78 15.31 -27.43
N ILE A 168 0.70 14.83 -26.19
CA ILE A 168 0.31 15.60 -25.01
C ILE A 168 1.53 15.68 -24.10
N THR A 169 2.19 16.84 -24.05
CA THR A 169 3.47 16.95 -23.35
C THR A 169 3.65 18.17 -22.48
N VAL A 170 4.25 17.99 -21.29
CA VAL A 170 4.62 19.10 -20.40
C VAL A 170 3.41 19.97 -19.99
N ASN A 171 2.22 19.39 -19.95
CA ASN A 171 1.04 20.06 -19.43
C ASN A 171 0.93 19.88 -17.92
N ILE A 172 0.39 20.88 -17.23
CA ILE A 172 0.02 20.82 -15.81
C ILE A 172 -1.51 20.75 -15.78
N VAL A 173 -2.05 19.64 -15.30
CA VAL A 173 -3.48 19.33 -15.32
C VAL A 173 -3.95 19.03 -13.90
N ARG A 174 -4.68 19.98 -13.29
CA ARG A 174 -4.93 19.93 -11.84
C ARG A 174 -6.25 20.52 -11.42
N ASN A 175 -6.76 20.10 -10.26
CA ASN A 175 -7.99 20.64 -9.67
C ASN A 175 -9.16 20.58 -10.67
N ASN A 176 -9.29 19.49 -11.43
CA ASN A 176 -10.45 19.24 -12.26
C ASN A 176 -11.41 18.30 -11.53
N ASP A 177 -12.71 18.47 -11.75
CA ASP A 177 -13.78 17.76 -11.04
C ASP A 177 -13.94 16.30 -11.47
N GLY A 178 -13.33 15.92 -12.58
CA GLY A 178 -13.25 14.58 -13.14
C GLY A 178 -11.79 14.17 -13.37
N TYR A 179 -11.51 13.65 -14.57
CA TYR A 179 -10.17 13.16 -14.91
C TYR A 179 -9.18 14.31 -15.15
N GLY A 180 -7.91 14.06 -14.84
CA GLY A 180 -6.83 14.93 -15.32
C GLY A 180 -6.69 14.83 -16.84
N ILE A 181 -6.13 13.72 -17.33
CA ILE A 181 -6.00 13.42 -18.77
C ILE A 181 -6.76 12.13 -19.06
N CYS A 182 -7.77 12.18 -19.92
CA CYS A 182 -8.55 10.99 -20.32
C CYS A 182 -8.40 10.71 -21.82
N ILE A 183 -8.13 9.45 -22.16
CA ILE A 183 -7.97 8.96 -23.52
C ILE A 183 -9.00 7.85 -23.74
N SER A 184 -9.99 8.11 -24.60
CA SER A 184 -11.09 7.17 -24.86
C SER A 184 -11.16 6.79 -26.34
N GLY A 185 -11.31 5.49 -26.64
CA GLY A 185 -11.50 4.98 -28.01
C GLY A 185 -10.39 5.36 -29.00
N SER A 186 -9.16 5.54 -28.51
CA SER A 186 -8.08 6.23 -29.21
C SER A 186 -6.83 5.36 -29.36
N TYR A 187 -5.98 5.62 -30.34
CA TYR A 187 -4.75 4.82 -30.52
C TYR A 187 -3.49 5.65 -30.83
N SER A 188 -2.33 5.07 -30.50
CA SER A 188 -1.01 5.63 -30.87
C SER A 188 -0.76 7.06 -30.37
N ASN A 189 -1.29 7.43 -29.20
CA ASN A 189 -1.01 8.74 -28.58
C ASN A 189 0.24 8.70 -27.71
N ASN A 190 0.90 9.85 -27.57
CA ASN A 190 2.10 10.02 -26.75
C ASN A 190 1.84 11.02 -25.62
N ILE A 191 1.73 10.53 -24.38
CA ILE A 191 1.46 11.29 -23.17
C ILE A 191 2.75 11.33 -22.36
N ARG A 192 3.49 12.45 -22.43
CA ARG A 192 4.85 12.50 -21.89
C ARG A 192 5.18 13.75 -21.08
N GLY A 193 5.74 13.58 -19.89
CA GLY A 193 6.24 14.70 -19.09
C GLY A 193 5.14 15.60 -18.51
N ASN A 194 3.90 15.13 -18.44
CA ASN A 194 2.80 15.90 -17.87
C ASN A 194 2.77 15.75 -16.34
N THR A 195 2.19 16.73 -15.66
CA THR A 195 1.86 16.67 -14.24
C THR A 195 0.34 16.64 -14.09
N ALA A 196 -0.21 15.55 -13.56
CA ALA A 196 -1.65 15.42 -13.29
C ALA A 196 -1.90 15.25 -11.78
N CYS A 197 -2.46 16.26 -11.12
CA CYS A 197 -2.57 16.26 -9.66
C CYS A 197 -3.84 16.90 -9.09
N ASN A 198 -4.30 16.41 -7.94
CA ASN A 198 -5.48 16.94 -7.25
C ASN A 198 -6.72 16.97 -8.14
N ASN A 199 -6.89 15.96 -9.01
CA ASN A 199 -8.13 15.77 -9.76
C ASN A 199 -9.06 14.85 -8.97
N ASN A 200 -10.37 15.04 -9.13
CA ASN A 200 -11.37 14.33 -8.34
C ASN A 200 -11.67 12.90 -8.85
N GLU A 201 -11.12 12.51 -10.00
CA GLU A 201 -11.07 11.12 -10.47
C GLU A 201 -9.61 10.73 -10.73
N ASP A 202 -9.31 9.94 -11.77
CA ASP A 202 -7.96 9.50 -12.07
C ASP A 202 -7.08 10.63 -12.63
N GLY A 203 -5.78 10.59 -12.33
CA GLY A 203 -4.80 11.52 -12.89
C GLY A 203 -4.67 11.37 -14.41
N ILE A 204 -4.42 10.14 -14.88
CA ILE A 204 -4.39 9.78 -16.30
C ILE A 204 -5.19 8.49 -16.51
N CYS A 205 -6.27 8.57 -17.29
CA CYS A 205 -7.12 7.43 -17.63
C CYS A 205 -6.99 7.07 -19.11
N ILE A 206 -6.73 5.79 -19.39
CA ILE A 206 -6.77 5.22 -20.74
C ILE A 206 -7.91 4.20 -20.78
N SER A 207 -8.83 4.34 -21.72
CA SER A 207 -10.04 3.50 -21.82
C SER A 207 -10.31 3.09 -23.27
N GLY A 208 -10.47 1.77 -23.51
CA GLY A 208 -10.71 1.21 -24.84
C GLY A 208 -9.70 1.71 -25.89
N SER A 209 -8.42 1.85 -25.52
CA SER A 209 -7.43 2.60 -26.29
C SER A 209 -6.11 1.84 -26.40
N ASP A 210 -5.61 1.67 -27.63
CA ASP A 210 -4.47 0.78 -27.93
C ASP A 210 -3.19 1.52 -28.35
N TYR A 211 -2.03 0.89 -28.15
CA TYR A 211 -0.73 1.38 -28.64
C TYR A 211 -0.34 2.77 -28.12
N ASN A 212 -0.81 3.16 -26.93
CA ASN A 212 -0.47 4.45 -26.35
C ASN A 212 0.87 4.39 -25.60
N ASN A 213 1.57 5.53 -25.53
CA ASN A 213 2.83 5.65 -24.80
C ASN A 213 2.68 6.68 -23.68
N ILE A 214 2.79 6.23 -22.43
CA ILE A 214 2.65 7.03 -21.21
C ILE A 214 4.00 7.05 -20.51
N ALA A 215 4.75 8.15 -20.68
CA ALA A 215 6.14 8.19 -20.26
C ALA A 215 6.55 9.43 -19.47
N GLY A 216 7.29 9.25 -18.37
CA GLY A 216 7.86 10.38 -17.64
C GLY A 216 6.84 11.35 -17.04
N ASN A 217 5.59 10.92 -16.83
CA ASN A 217 4.57 11.77 -16.21
C ASN A 217 4.70 11.72 -14.68
N THR A 218 4.26 12.78 -14.02
CA THR A 218 4.10 12.85 -12.57
C THR A 218 2.63 12.90 -12.24
N VAL A 219 2.15 11.95 -11.43
CA VAL A 219 0.77 11.90 -10.95
C VAL A 219 0.77 11.95 -9.43
N SER A 220 -0.11 12.77 -8.84
CA SER A 220 -0.13 12.89 -7.39
C SER A 220 -1.44 13.38 -6.79
N ASN A 221 -1.84 12.77 -5.67
CA ASN A 221 -2.97 13.17 -4.84
C ASN A 221 -4.25 13.31 -5.67
N ASN A 222 -4.50 12.37 -6.58
CA ASN A 222 -5.79 12.30 -7.27
C ASN A 222 -6.74 11.46 -6.39
N ASN A 223 -8.05 11.70 -6.47
CA ASN A 223 -9.00 10.94 -5.65
C ASN A 223 -9.25 9.52 -6.21
N GLY A 224 -9.00 9.32 -7.51
CA GLY A 224 -8.90 8.01 -8.14
C GLY A 224 -7.46 7.52 -8.24
N TYR A 225 -7.17 6.66 -9.22
CA TYR A 225 -5.82 6.19 -9.49
C TYR A 225 -4.94 7.27 -10.10
N GLY A 226 -3.62 7.16 -9.89
CA GLY A 226 -2.67 8.04 -10.58
C GLY A 226 -2.69 7.82 -12.09
N ILE A 227 -2.51 6.56 -12.52
CA ILE A 227 -2.61 6.14 -13.93
C ILE A 227 -3.40 4.83 -13.99
N VAL A 228 -4.45 4.80 -14.79
CA VAL A 228 -5.26 3.59 -15.03
C VAL A 228 -5.26 3.18 -16.51
N LEU A 229 -5.07 1.89 -16.74
CA LEU A 229 -5.39 1.22 -18.00
C LEU A 229 -6.71 0.46 -17.82
N SER A 230 -7.80 0.99 -18.37
CA SER A 230 -9.15 0.41 -18.23
C SER A 230 -9.42 -0.65 -19.31
N ASP A 231 -10.60 -1.30 -19.23
CA ASP A 231 -11.01 -2.35 -20.16
C ASP A 231 -10.83 -1.96 -21.64
N GLY A 232 -10.36 -2.94 -22.42
CA GLY A 232 -10.11 -2.78 -23.85
C GLY A 232 -8.84 -2.00 -24.20
N CYS A 233 -7.96 -1.73 -23.24
CA CYS A 233 -6.63 -1.15 -23.52
C CYS A 233 -5.58 -2.23 -23.71
N SER A 234 -4.88 -2.17 -24.85
CA SER A 234 -3.83 -3.14 -25.18
C SER A 234 -2.59 -2.46 -25.77
N ASN A 235 -1.44 -3.12 -25.66
CA ASN A 235 -0.16 -2.70 -26.22
C ASN A 235 0.28 -1.29 -25.75
N THR A 236 -0.18 -0.89 -24.56
CA THR A 236 0.19 0.40 -23.97
C THR A 236 1.51 0.28 -23.22
N ASN A 237 2.39 1.24 -23.43
CA ASN A 237 3.68 1.32 -22.76
C ASN A 237 3.65 2.39 -21.66
N THR A 238 3.72 1.99 -20.41
CA THR A 238 3.74 2.85 -19.22
C THR A 238 5.13 2.81 -18.60
N THR A 239 5.97 3.80 -18.92
CA THR A 239 7.39 3.77 -18.54
C THR A 239 7.90 5.05 -17.88
N GLY A 240 8.66 4.93 -16.79
CA GLY A 240 9.36 6.08 -16.21
C GLY A 240 8.46 7.11 -15.53
N ASN A 241 7.22 6.76 -15.19
CA ASN A 241 6.28 7.64 -14.51
C ASN A 241 6.54 7.66 -13.00
N THR A 242 6.23 8.79 -12.36
CA THR A 242 6.36 8.99 -10.92
C THR A 242 4.97 9.19 -10.30
N PHE A 243 4.67 8.39 -9.29
CA PHE A 243 3.44 8.44 -8.51
C PHE A 243 3.76 8.92 -7.10
N VAL A 244 3.06 9.96 -6.64
CA VAL A 244 3.19 10.50 -5.29
C VAL A 244 1.83 10.50 -4.62
N ASN A 245 1.67 9.66 -3.61
CA ASN A 245 0.41 9.36 -2.97
C ASN A 245 -0.70 8.84 -3.90
N ASP A 246 -0.31 8.22 -5.01
CA ASP A 246 -1.17 7.63 -6.04
C ASP A 246 -0.58 6.27 -6.43
N SER A 247 -1.33 5.47 -7.19
CA SER A 247 -0.86 4.18 -7.70
C SER A 247 -1.17 3.97 -9.18
N PHE A 248 -0.55 2.93 -9.75
CA PHE A 248 -0.88 2.42 -11.08
C PHE A 248 -1.93 1.32 -10.96
N TYR A 249 -2.91 1.31 -11.85
CA TYR A 249 -3.90 0.23 -11.96
C TYR A 249 -4.02 -0.28 -13.39
N ASP A 250 -3.98 -1.60 -13.56
CA ASP A 250 -4.17 -2.29 -14.83
C ASP A 250 -5.44 -3.14 -14.72
N CYS A 251 -6.48 -2.77 -15.46
CA CYS A 251 -7.77 -3.45 -15.44
C CYS A 251 -7.69 -4.74 -16.26
N LEU A 252 -7.36 -5.81 -15.57
CA LEU A 252 -7.18 -7.15 -16.15
C LEU A 252 -8.51 -7.92 -16.04
N GLY A 253 -9.48 -7.53 -16.86
CA GLY A 253 -10.83 -8.10 -16.87
C GLY A 253 -10.91 -9.58 -17.30
N PRO A 254 -12.05 -10.24 -17.06
CA PRO A 254 -12.23 -11.68 -17.29
C PRO A 254 -12.10 -12.02 -18.78
N GLY A 255 -11.30 -13.05 -19.08
CA GLY A 255 -11.07 -13.51 -20.46
C GLY A 255 -10.14 -12.63 -21.30
N LEU A 256 -9.59 -11.54 -20.74
CA LEU A 256 -8.63 -10.66 -21.43
C LEU A 256 -7.18 -11.20 -21.35
N GLY A 257 -6.95 -12.23 -20.53
CA GLY A 257 -5.61 -12.75 -20.27
C GLY A 257 -4.71 -11.72 -19.59
N PRO A 258 -3.39 -11.94 -19.53
CA PRO A 258 -2.46 -11.02 -18.88
C PRO A 258 -2.23 -9.71 -19.66
N GLY A 259 -3.03 -9.46 -20.72
CA GLY A 259 -2.93 -8.32 -21.64
C GLY A 259 -1.58 -8.26 -22.38
N PRO A 260 -1.36 -7.31 -23.31
CA PRO A 260 -0.06 -7.07 -23.92
C PRO A 260 0.62 -5.78 -23.45
N ASN A 261 0.16 -5.19 -22.33
CA ASN A 261 0.71 -3.94 -21.80
C ASN A 261 2.12 -4.14 -21.23
N ILE A 262 2.91 -3.07 -21.28
CA ILE A 262 4.30 -3.02 -20.83
C ILE A 262 4.40 -1.94 -19.76
N VAL A 263 4.84 -2.33 -18.55
CA VAL A 263 4.93 -1.44 -17.39
C VAL A 263 6.33 -1.56 -16.80
N ASN A 264 7.17 -0.53 -16.97
CA ASN A 264 8.58 -0.61 -16.60
C ASN A 264 9.09 0.69 -15.99
N ASN A 265 10.07 0.58 -15.07
CA ASN A 265 10.82 1.73 -14.53
C ASN A 265 9.94 2.84 -13.93
N ASN A 266 8.75 2.52 -13.42
CA ASN A 266 7.91 3.49 -12.73
C ASN A 266 8.25 3.52 -11.24
N ILE A 267 8.03 4.67 -10.60
CA ILE A 267 8.36 4.91 -9.19
C ILE A 267 7.09 5.32 -8.45
N VAL A 268 6.77 4.63 -7.37
CA VAL A 268 5.67 4.94 -6.45
C VAL A 268 6.26 5.32 -5.10
N ASN A 269 5.96 6.53 -4.63
CA ASN A 269 6.47 7.06 -3.35
C ASN A 269 7.98 6.88 -3.16
N GLY A 270 8.75 7.11 -4.23
CA GLY A 270 10.21 7.01 -4.23
C GLY A 270 10.79 5.60 -4.37
N LYS A 271 9.96 4.56 -4.44
CA LYS A 271 10.37 3.16 -4.62
C LYS A 271 9.86 2.59 -5.95
N PRO A 272 10.43 1.48 -6.46
CA PRO A 272 9.97 0.88 -7.72
C PRO A 272 8.51 0.40 -7.65
N LEU A 273 7.75 0.63 -8.73
CA LEU A 273 6.57 -0.17 -9.04
C LEU A 273 7.04 -1.53 -9.55
N VAL A 274 6.76 -2.60 -8.80
CA VAL A 274 7.07 -3.96 -9.23
C VAL A 274 5.87 -4.52 -9.97
N TYR A 275 5.97 -4.57 -11.29
CA TYR A 275 4.99 -5.22 -12.17
C TYR A 275 5.60 -6.52 -12.71
N LEU A 276 5.16 -7.67 -12.18
CA LEU A 276 5.58 -8.99 -12.64
C LEU A 276 4.47 -9.62 -13.45
N LYS A 277 4.85 -10.22 -14.58
CA LYS A 277 3.90 -10.80 -15.53
C LYS A 277 4.44 -12.11 -16.08
N ASP A 278 3.59 -13.13 -16.16
CA ASP A 278 3.91 -14.45 -16.73
C ASP A 278 5.22 -15.03 -16.17
N THR A 279 5.44 -14.85 -14.86
CA THR A 279 6.72 -15.14 -14.20
C THR A 279 6.52 -16.00 -12.95
N SER A 280 7.55 -16.77 -12.57
CA SER A 280 7.57 -17.58 -11.36
C SER A 280 8.84 -17.40 -10.53
N ASP A 281 8.80 -17.85 -9.28
CA ASP A 281 9.97 -18.06 -8.43
C ASP A 281 10.76 -16.78 -8.09
N ILE A 282 10.06 -15.64 -7.98
CA ILE A 282 10.65 -14.34 -7.61
C ILE A 282 10.30 -13.98 -6.17
N VAL A 283 11.26 -13.35 -5.49
CA VAL A 283 11.06 -12.72 -4.18
C VAL A 283 11.12 -11.20 -4.33
N VAL A 284 10.08 -10.51 -3.86
CA VAL A 284 9.96 -9.05 -3.85
C VAL A 284 10.09 -8.56 -2.41
N THR A 285 11.11 -7.73 -2.16
CA THR A 285 11.41 -7.15 -0.84
C THR A 285 11.64 -5.63 -0.85
N ASP A 286 11.54 -5.00 -2.02
CA ASP A 286 11.60 -3.54 -2.16
C ASP A 286 10.66 -3.08 -3.27
N ALA A 287 9.61 -2.36 -2.90
CA ALA A 287 8.60 -1.84 -3.81
C ALA A 287 7.82 -0.69 -3.16
N GLY A 288 7.35 0.25 -3.97
CA GLY A 288 6.34 1.24 -3.59
C GLY A 288 4.91 0.78 -3.90
N GLN A 289 4.77 -0.21 -4.79
CA GLN A 289 3.54 -0.93 -5.12
C GLN A 289 3.94 -2.25 -5.80
N VAL A 290 3.13 -3.30 -5.63
CA VAL A 290 3.34 -4.61 -6.28
C VAL A 290 2.11 -5.01 -7.08
N ILE A 291 2.32 -5.42 -8.33
CA ILE A 291 1.30 -5.96 -9.22
C ILE A 291 1.82 -7.26 -9.81
N LEU A 292 1.10 -8.35 -9.58
CA LEU A 292 1.40 -9.70 -10.05
C LEU A 292 0.33 -10.12 -11.05
N VAL A 293 0.72 -10.39 -12.28
CA VAL A 293 -0.18 -10.75 -13.38
C VAL A 293 0.18 -12.14 -13.88
N ASN A 294 -0.73 -13.10 -13.74
CA ASN A 294 -0.53 -14.48 -14.20
C ASN A 294 0.80 -15.08 -13.71
N CYS A 295 1.14 -14.85 -12.43
CA CYS A 295 2.37 -15.32 -11.82
C CYS A 295 2.14 -16.57 -10.95
N THR A 296 3.22 -17.30 -10.66
CA THR A 296 3.20 -18.46 -9.75
C THR A 296 4.38 -18.46 -8.78
N ASN A 297 4.21 -19.02 -7.58
CA ASN A 297 5.28 -19.14 -6.58
C ASN A 297 6.07 -17.83 -6.30
N ILE A 298 5.38 -16.68 -6.24
CA ILE A 298 5.99 -15.38 -5.93
C ILE A 298 5.96 -15.15 -4.42
N THR A 299 7.04 -14.66 -3.83
CA THR A 299 7.06 -14.23 -2.42
C THR A 299 7.15 -12.71 -2.33
N VAL A 300 6.17 -12.06 -1.72
CA VAL A 300 6.17 -10.61 -1.44
C VAL A 300 6.25 -10.40 0.06
N LYS A 301 7.33 -9.80 0.55
CA LYS A 301 7.52 -9.67 2.00
C LYS A 301 8.31 -8.45 2.44
N ASN A 302 8.10 -8.07 3.71
CA ASN A 302 8.83 -7.00 4.39
C ASN A 302 8.71 -5.64 3.69
N LEU A 303 7.57 -5.38 3.04
CA LEU A 303 7.30 -4.10 2.40
C LEU A 303 6.61 -3.12 3.34
N GLU A 304 6.93 -1.85 3.14
CA GLU A 304 6.26 -0.69 3.74
C GLU A 304 5.51 0.05 2.63
N LEU A 305 4.20 -0.12 2.58
CA LEU A 305 3.31 0.42 1.55
C LEU A 305 2.31 1.37 2.20
N SER A 306 2.24 2.62 1.75
CA SER A 306 1.29 3.55 2.36
C SER A 306 0.87 4.70 1.44
N ASN A 307 -0.32 5.24 1.73
CA ASN A 307 -0.90 6.40 1.05
C ASN A 307 -0.96 6.18 -0.48
N ILE A 308 -1.53 5.06 -0.93
CA ILE A 308 -1.67 4.70 -2.35
C ILE A 308 -3.00 4.01 -2.58
N ASP A 309 -3.50 3.94 -3.81
CA ASP A 309 -4.83 3.37 -4.04
C ASP A 309 -4.85 1.85 -3.85
N VAL A 310 -3.86 1.14 -4.37
CA VAL A 310 -3.71 -0.33 -4.20
C VAL A 310 -2.27 -0.68 -3.82
N GLY A 311 -2.09 -1.33 -2.67
CA GLY A 311 -0.76 -1.76 -2.20
C GLY A 311 -0.19 -2.94 -2.98
N ILE A 312 -0.87 -4.07 -2.89
CA ILE A 312 -0.47 -5.32 -3.56
C ILE A 312 -1.67 -5.82 -4.37
N TYR A 313 -1.49 -5.99 -5.68
CA TYR A 313 -2.51 -6.53 -6.58
C TYR A 313 -2.08 -7.88 -7.16
N LEU A 314 -2.87 -8.92 -6.94
CA LEU A 314 -2.73 -10.23 -7.55
C LEU A 314 -3.86 -10.41 -8.58
N ALA A 315 -3.49 -10.47 -9.86
CA ALA A 315 -4.38 -10.75 -10.97
C ALA A 315 -4.02 -12.09 -11.60
N MET A 316 -4.96 -13.03 -11.63
CA MET A 316 -4.76 -14.38 -12.18
C MET A 316 -3.50 -15.08 -11.61
N THR A 317 -3.07 -14.70 -10.41
CA THR A 317 -1.84 -15.21 -9.79
C THR A 317 -2.18 -16.45 -8.99
N THR A 318 -1.51 -17.54 -9.29
CA THR A 318 -1.96 -18.87 -8.86
C THR A 318 -0.83 -19.66 -8.24
N GLU A 319 -1.20 -20.55 -7.32
CA GLU A 319 -0.32 -21.59 -6.79
C GLU A 319 0.94 -21.06 -6.07
N ARG A 320 0.94 -21.25 -4.74
CA ARG A 320 2.13 -21.13 -3.88
C ARG A 320 2.72 -19.71 -3.75
N SER A 321 2.06 -18.67 -4.24
CA SER A 321 2.51 -17.31 -3.93
C SER A 321 2.25 -16.98 -2.46
N ILE A 322 3.19 -16.27 -1.83
CA ILE A 322 3.21 -15.94 -0.41
C ILE A 322 3.29 -14.43 -0.25
N ILE A 323 2.27 -13.82 0.33
CA ILE A 323 2.27 -12.41 0.71
C ILE A 323 2.38 -12.35 2.23
N SER A 324 3.52 -11.93 2.76
CA SER A 324 3.76 -12.01 4.21
C SER A 324 4.60 -10.90 4.80
N HIS A 325 4.37 -10.54 6.06
CA HIS A 325 5.21 -9.58 6.78
C HIS A 325 5.26 -8.20 6.11
N ASN A 326 4.17 -7.79 5.43
CA ASN A 326 4.06 -6.45 4.86
C ASN A 326 3.26 -5.55 5.78
N ASN A 327 3.71 -4.30 5.91
CA ASN A 327 3.00 -3.22 6.58
C ASN A 327 2.32 -2.36 5.50
N ILE A 328 0.99 -2.38 5.44
CA ILE A 328 0.20 -1.72 4.41
C ILE A 328 -0.83 -0.81 5.06
N SER A 329 -0.69 0.50 4.84
CA SER A 329 -1.48 1.49 5.58
C SER A 329 -2.01 2.66 4.76
N ASN A 330 -3.20 3.16 5.12
CA ASN A 330 -3.84 4.30 4.47
C ASN A 330 -3.98 4.12 2.94
N CYS A 331 -4.25 2.91 2.48
CA CYS A 331 -4.53 2.62 1.09
C CYS A 331 -6.03 2.50 0.82
N GLY A 332 -6.45 2.66 -0.45
CA GLY A 332 -7.81 2.28 -0.86
C GLY A 332 -8.04 0.78 -0.63
N TYR A 333 -7.17 -0.03 -1.23
CA TYR A 333 -7.04 -1.47 -1.01
C TYR A 333 -5.63 -1.81 -0.52
N GLY A 334 -5.53 -2.53 0.60
CA GLY A 334 -4.24 -3.04 1.07
C GLY A 334 -3.72 -4.14 0.14
N ILE A 335 -4.49 -5.22 0.02
CA ILE A 335 -4.23 -6.34 -0.88
C ILE A 335 -5.49 -6.64 -1.70
N LEU A 336 -5.37 -6.60 -3.02
CA LEU A 336 -6.43 -6.89 -3.98
C LEU A 336 -6.13 -8.21 -4.69
N LEU A 337 -7.12 -9.11 -4.73
CA LEU A 337 -7.05 -10.37 -5.45
C LEU A 337 -8.15 -10.41 -6.51
N TRP A 338 -7.76 -10.67 -7.74
CA TRP A 338 -8.63 -10.90 -8.89
C TRP A 338 -8.25 -12.23 -9.55
N GLU A 339 -9.22 -13.12 -9.74
CA GLU A 339 -9.07 -14.47 -10.32
C GLU A 339 -7.85 -15.28 -9.81
N SER A 340 -7.41 -15.04 -8.57
CA SER A 340 -6.16 -15.56 -8.02
C SER A 340 -6.45 -16.66 -7.01
N TYR A 341 -5.88 -17.86 -7.16
CA TYR A 341 -6.24 -19.02 -6.32
C TYR A 341 -5.03 -19.73 -5.70
N ASN A 342 -5.24 -20.37 -4.55
CA ASN A 342 -4.24 -21.20 -3.86
C ASN A 342 -2.95 -20.45 -3.45
N ASN A 343 -3.10 -19.21 -2.98
CA ASN A 343 -2.01 -18.41 -2.42
C ASN A 343 -2.08 -18.36 -0.87
N SER A 344 -1.00 -17.91 -0.22
CA SER A 344 -0.93 -17.72 1.23
C SER A 344 -0.74 -16.25 1.55
N ILE A 345 -1.61 -15.68 2.39
CA ILE A 345 -1.51 -14.29 2.85
C ILE A 345 -1.49 -14.33 4.37
N THR A 346 -0.30 -14.13 4.95
CA THR A 346 -0.05 -14.38 6.38
C THR A 346 0.97 -13.42 6.96
N GLY A 347 0.78 -12.98 8.20
CA GLY A 347 1.73 -12.13 8.91
C GLY A 347 1.74 -10.68 8.41
N ASN A 348 0.67 -10.20 7.76
CA ASN A 348 0.61 -8.82 7.27
C ASN A 348 -0.09 -7.90 8.26
N ASN A 349 0.36 -6.66 8.34
CA ASN A 349 -0.24 -5.59 9.12
C ASN A 349 -0.98 -4.64 8.19
N LEU A 350 -2.31 -4.69 8.24
CA LEU A 350 -3.19 -3.85 7.43
C LEU A 350 -3.80 -2.80 8.34
N ILE A 351 -3.53 -1.51 8.08
CA ILE A 351 -3.81 -0.42 9.03
C ILE A 351 -4.54 0.72 8.31
N SER A 352 -5.78 1.01 8.72
CA SER A 352 -6.56 2.14 8.19
C SER A 352 -6.67 2.17 6.66
N ASN A 353 -6.73 1.00 6.00
CA ASN A 353 -7.07 0.96 4.58
C ASN A 353 -8.59 0.97 4.41
N GLY A 354 -9.08 1.49 3.29
CA GLY A 354 -10.51 1.42 2.95
C GLY A 354 -11.01 -0.02 2.98
N VAL A 355 -10.25 -0.91 2.33
CA VAL A 355 -10.36 -2.37 2.45
C VAL A 355 -8.97 -2.96 2.67
N GLY A 356 -8.80 -3.75 3.74
CA GLY A 356 -7.54 -4.42 4.04
C GLY A 356 -7.20 -5.47 2.99
N ILE A 357 -8.05 -6.49 2.86
CA ILE A 357 -7.94 -7.51 1.81
C ILE A 357 -9.28 -7.65 1.09
N CYS A 358 -9.24 -7.53 -0.23
CA CYS A 358 -10.39 -7.72 -1.09
C CYS A 358 -10.15 -8.88 -2.06
N VAL A 359 -11.04 -9.88 -2.05
CA VAL A 359 -11.04 -11.00 -3.00
C VAL A 359 -12.23 -10.84 -3.93
N TRP A 360 -11.97 -10.35 -5.14
CA TRP A 360 -13.00 -10.19 -6.16
C TRP A 360 -13.26 -11.48 -6.94
N PHE A 361 -14.53 -11.65 -7.32
CA PHE A 361 -15.01 -12.71 -8.20
C PHE A 361 -15.98 -12.08 -9.22
N ALA A 362 -15.75 -12.34 -10.51
CA ALA A 362 -16.55 -11.76 -11.59
C ALA A 362 -17.90 -12.49 -11.80
N ASP A 363 -17.95 -13.79 -11.50
CA ASP A 363 -19.10 -14.64 -11.81
C ASP A 363 -19.32 -15.69 -10.71
N PRO A 364 -20.46 -15.69 -9.99
CA PRO A 364 -20.77 -16.71 -8.98
C PRO A 364 -20.97 -18.13 -9.55
N SER A 365 -21.09 -18.28 -10.87
CA SER A 365 -21.21 -19.57 -11.55
C SER A 365 -19.86 -20.21 -11.93
N PHE A 366 -18.76 -19.45 -11.82
CA PHE A 366 -17.41 -19.96 -11.99
C PHE A 366 -16.55 -19.74 -10.73
N VAL A 367 -15.80 -20.77 -10.37
CA VAL A 367 -15.07 -20.90 -9.11
C VAL A 367 -13.74 -20.10 -9.19
N PHE A 368 -13.80 -18.78 -9.38
CA PHE A 368 -12.60 -17.96 -9.49
C PHE A 368 -12.23 -17.31 -8.14
N SER A 369 -10.93 -17.29 -7.85
CA SER A 369 -10.28 -16.85 -6.60
C SER A 369 -10.41 -17.71 -5.33
N GLN A 370 -10.64 -19.03 -5.44
CA GLN A 370 -10.78 -19.89 -4.25
C GLN A 370 -9.44 -20.37 -3.66
N ARG A 371 -9.52 -20.91 -2.43
CA ARG A 371 -8.41 -21.56 -1.72
C ARG A 371 -7.22 -20.67 -1.38
N ASN A 372 -7.37 -19.34 -1.42
CA ASN A 372 -6.38 -18.48 -0.77
C ASN A 372 -6.52 -18.66 0.74
N ARG A 373 -5.38 -18.86 1.41
CA ARG A 373 -5.32 -19.04 2.86
C ARG A 373 -4.92 -17.71 3.49
N ILE A 374 -5.88 -17.08 4.13
CA ILE A 374 -5.77 -15.75 4.72
C ILE A 374 -5.92 -15.91 6.23
N TYR A 375 -4.80 -15.97 6.94
CA TYR A 375 -4.76 -16.19 8.39
C TYR A 375 -3.50 -15.55 8.97
N LEU A 376 -3.46 -15.32 10.28
CA LEU A 376 -2.37 -14.64 10.98
C LEU A 376 -2.09 -13.23 10.43
N ASN A 377 -3.11 -12.47 10.05
CA ASN A 377 -2.94 -11.07 9.67
C ASN A 377 -3.59 -10.15 10.72
N ASN A 378 -3.08 -8.92 10.82
CA ASN A 378 -3.64 -7.88 11.67
C ASN A 378 -4.49 -6.93 10.83
N PHE A 379 -5.79 -6.89 11.09
CA PHE A 379 -6.72 -5.91 10.52
C PHE A 379 -7.01 -4.83 11.55
N ILE A 380 -6.40 -3.66 11.40
CA ILE A 380 -6.51 -2.53 12.33
C ILE A 380 -7.28 -1.40 11.64
N ASN A 381 -8.55 -1.19 12.01
CA ASN A 381 -9.44 -0.20 11.37
C ASN A 381 -9.58 -0.41 9.85
N ASN A 382 -9.78 -1.66 9.43
CA ASN A 382 -10.00 -2.01 8.02
C ASN A 382 -11.35 -2.70 7.86
N THR A 383 -11.91 -2.61 6.65
CA THR A 383 -12.88 -3.60 6.18
C THR A 383 -12.16 -4.76 5.46
N CYS A 384 -12.87 -5.81 5.09
CA CYS A 384 -12.36 -6.90 4.27
C CYS A 384 -13.52 -7.46 3.43
N GLY A 385 -13.25 -8.40 2.53
CA GLY A 385 -14.35 -9.12 1.88
C GLY A 385 -13.93 -10.01 0.73
N GLY A 386 -14.83 -10.94 0.40
CA GLY A 386 -14.69 -11.87 -0.71
C GLY A 386 -14.49 -13.34 -0.29
N PRO A 387 -14.78 -14.28 -1.21
CA PRO A 387 -14.79 -15.71 -0.90
C PRO A 387 -13.37 -16.28 -0.76
N SER A 388 -13.01 -16.82 0.40
CA SER A 388 -11.68 -17.39 0.68
C SER A 388 -11.62 -18.20 1.98
N TYR A 389 -10.50 -18.89 2.26
CA TYR A 389 -10.24 -19.42 3.59
C TYR A 389 -9.69 -18.34 4.51
N TRP A 390 -10.51 -17.86 5.44
CA TRP A 390 -10.17 -16.80 6.41
C TRP A 390 -9.58 -17.33 7.72
N ASN A 391 -9.13 -18.58 7.71
CA ASN A 391 -8.39 -19.26 8.78
C ASN A 391 -7.51 -20.35 8.16
N SER A 392 -6.57 -20.90 8.94
CA SER A 392 -5.72 -22.01 8.50
C SER A 392 -6.57 -23.22 8.10
N THR A 393 -6.08 -24.01 7.14
CA THR A 393 -6.75 -25.24 6.67
C THR A 393 -6.34 -26.48 7.47
N GLU A 394 -5.33 -26.35 8.32
CA GLU A 394 -4.77 -27.37 9.19
C GLU A 394 -4.48 -26.73 10.56
N GLU A 395 -4.42 -27.55 11.60
CA GLU A 395 -3.99 -27.09 12.92
C GLU A 395 -2.50 -26.73 12.90
N ILE A 396 -2.16 -25.64 13.57
CA ILE A 396 -0.81 -25.09 13.63
C ILE A 396 -0.38 -25.10 15.10
N PRO A 397 0.83 -25.58 15.43
CA PRO A 397 1.39 -25.39 16.76
C PRO A 397 1.80 -23.92 16.96
N TYR A 398 1.41 -23.32 18.07
CA TYR A 398 1.70 -21.92 18.39
C TYR A 398 1.96 -21.71 19.88
N THR A 399 2.61 -20.61 20.24
CA THR A 399 2.88 -20.23 21.63
C THR A 399 2.09 -18.97 21.97
N TYR A 400 1.22 -19.05 22.97
CA TYR A 400 0.45 -17.90 23.45
C TYR A 400 0.61 -17.77 24.96
N ASN A 401 0.99 -16.58 25.43
CA ASN A 401 1.33 -16.32 26.84
C ASN A 401 2.30 -17.37 27.44
N GLY A 402 3.25 -17.87 26.64
CA GLY A 402 4.27 -18.82 27.08
C GLY A 402 3.84 -20.30 27.13
N HIS A 403 2.60 -20.61 26.78
CA HIS A 403 2.11 -21.99 26.68
C HIS A 403 1.99 -22.42 25.21
N MET A 404 2.31 -23.68 24.94
CA MET A 404 2.12 -24.28 23.62
C MET A 404 0.71 -24.80 23.44
N TYR A 405 0.12 -24.50 22.29
CA TYR A 405 -1.18 -24.97 21.86
C TYR A 405 -1.10 -25.48 20.42
N THR A 406 -2.07 -26.31 20.03
CA THR A 406 -2.27 -26.74 18.65
C THR A 406 -3.73 -26.52 18.30
N ASN A 407 -4.02 -25.64 17.35
CA ASN A 407 -5.37 -25.34 16.90
C ASN A 407 -5.34 -24.72 15.48
N TYR A 408 -6.51 -24.54 14.87
CA TYR A 408 -6.64 -23.68 13.70
C TYR A 408 -6.47 -22.21 14.11
N LEU A 409 -5.90 -21.39 13.23
CA LEU A 409 -5.64 -19.97 13.50
C LEU A 409 -6.31 -19.09 12.45
N GLY A 410 -6.99 -18.04 12.90
CA GLY A 410 -7.62 -17.01 12.08
C GLY A 410 -6.79 -15.74 12.00
N ASN A 411 -7.46 -14.60 11.94
CA ASN A 411 -6.86 -13.26 11.87
C ASN A 411 -7.21 -12.45 13.12
N TYR A 412 -6.43 -11.40 13.37
CA TYR A 412 -6.72 -10.41 14.40
C TYR A 412 -7.57 -9.27 13.80
N TRP A 413 -8.64 -8.90 14.49
CA TRP A 413 -9.56 -7.84 14.09
C TRP A 413 -9.68 -6.81 15.20
N SER A 414 -9.25 -5.57 14.97
CA SER A 414 -9.23 -4.53 16.01
C SER A 414 -10.63 -4.15 16.52
N ASN A 415 -11.66 -4.35 15.71
CA ASN A 415 -13.07 -4.09 16.05
C ASN A 415 -13.80 -5.33 16.62
N TYR A 416 -13.10 -6.45 16.84
CA TYR A 416 -13.74 -7.70 17.23
C TYR A 416 -14.62 -7.56 18.47
N LYS A 417 -14.08 -6.99 19.57
CA LYS A 417 -14.81 -6.92 20.84
C LYS A 417 -15.97 -5.91 20.80
N ASP A 418 -15.90 -4.91 19.93
CA ASP A 418 -17.00 -3.99 19.70
C ASP A 418 -18.17 -4.68 18.98
N ASP A 419 -17.85 -5.58 18.03
CA ASP A 419 -18.84 -6.33 17.26
C ASP A 419 -19.41 -7.54 18.00
N TYR A 420 -18.61 -8.14 18.89
CA TYR A 420 -18.91 -9.35 19.64
C TYR A 420 -18.64 -9.16 21.14
N PRO A 421 -19.39 -8.28 21.84
CA PRO A 421 -19.11 -7.94 23.24
C PRO A 421 -19.17 -9.14 24.19
N ASN A 422 -19.98 -10.14 23.85
CA ASN A 422 -20.19 -11.35 24.64
C ASN A 422 -19.26 -12.52 24.26
N ALA A 423 -18.36 -12.35 23.29
CA ALA A 423 -17.41 -13.39 22.93
C ALA A 423 -16.42 -13.65 24.08
N GLU A 424 -16.11 -14.92 24.29
CA GLU A 424 -15.21 -15.43 25.31
C GLU A 424 -14.00 -16.13 24.67
N GLU A 425 -12.93 -16.27 25.43
CA GLU A 425 -11.73 -17.00 24.99
C GLU A 425 -11.95 -18.51 25.13
N ILE A 426 -11.62 -19.27 24.09
CA ILE A 426 -11.65 -20.74 24.12
C ILE A 426 -10.46 -21.21 24.95
N ASP A 427 -10.69 -21.91 26.07
CA ASP A 427 -9.69 -22.67 26.83
C ASP A 427 -8.35 -21.94 27.09
N ARG A 428 -8.39 -20.60 27.24
CA ARG A 428 -7.19 -19.73 27.41
C ARG A 428 -6.16 -19.82 26.28
N CYS A 429 -6.56 -20.26 25.09
CA CYS A 429 -5.66 -20.50 23.96
C CYS A 429 -5.44 -19.26 23.08
N GLY A 430 -5.98 -18.10 23.45
CA GLY A 430 -5.87 -16.86 22.67
C GLY A 430 -6.80 -16.81 21.45
N ILE A 431 -7.78 -17.70 21.33
CA ILE A 431 -8.74 -17.70 20.22
C ILE A 431 -10.13 -17.39 20.76
N TRP A 432 -10.87 -16.52 20.07
CA TRP A 432 -12.26 -16.21 20.42
C TRP A 432 -13.22 -17.34 20.02
N ASP A 433 -14.29 -17.53 20.80
CA ASP A 433 -15.31 -18.56 20.59
C ASP A 433 -16.34 -18.23 19.49
N MET A 434 -16.46 -16.96 19.10
CA MET A 434 -17.39 -16.52 18.05
C MET A 434 -16.68 -16.25 16.72
N PRO A 435 -17.15 -16.81 15.59
CA PRO A 435 -16.59 -16.50 14.28
C PRO A 435 -16.81 -15.03 13.87
N TYR A 436 -15.79 -14.42 13.26
CA TYR A 436 -15.90 -13.09 12.66
C TYR A 436 -16.55 -13.20 11.27
N ARG A 437 -17.60 -12.42 11.02
CA ARG A 437 -18.38 -12.46 9.76
C ARG A 437 -18.79 -11.10 9.20
N ARG A 438 -18.62 -10.00 9.94
CA ARG A 438 -19.26 -8.70 9.65
C ARG A 438 -19.00 -8.18 8.22
N HIS A 439 -17.81 -8.43 7.69
CA HIS A 439 -17.39 -7.95 6.37
C HIS A 439 -17.15 -9.10 5.36
N LEU A 440 -17.42 -10.34 5.77
CA LEU A 440 -17.17 -11.52 4.94
C LEU A 440 -18.49 -11.95 4.27
N GLN A 441 -18.57 -11.81 2.95
CA GLN A 441 -19.75 -12.19 2.18
C GLN A 441 -19.89 -13.71 2.12
N GLY A 442 -20.66 -14.29 3.04
CA GLY A 442 -20.96 -15.73 3.07
C GLY A 442 -19.88 -16.60 3.75
N ASP A 443 -18.63 -16.13 3.79
CA ASP A 443 -17.54 -16.74 4.55
C ASP A 443 -17.42 -16.18 5.97
N LYS A 444 -16.56 -16.81 6.79
CA LYS A 444 -16.27 -16.39 8.15
C LYS A 444 -14.86 -16.79 8.55
N ASP A 445 -14.19 -15.94 9.31
CA ASP A 445 -13.01 -16.34 10.09
C ASP A 445 -13.52 -17.09 11.32
N LYS A 446 -13.25 -18.40 11.37
CA LYS A 446 -13.75 -19.29 12.43
C LYS A 446 -12.91 -19.27 13.70
N TYR A 447 -11.69 -18.74 13.64
CA TYR A 447 -10.74 -18.78 14.74
C TYR A 447 -10.11 -17.39 14.98
N PRO A 448 -10.91 -16.33 15.21
CA PRO A 448 -10.39 -14.98 15.34
C PRO A 448 -9.42 -14.87 16.52
N LEU A 449 -8.29 -14.20 16.31
CA LEU A 449 -7.24 -14.04 17.31
C LEU A 449 -7.61 -12.93 18.31
N MET A 450 -7.30 -13.13 19.59
CA MET A 450 -7.45 -12.13 20.64
C MET A 450 -6.41 -11.02 20.60
N ARG A 451 -5.21 -11.32 20.10
CA ARG A 451 -4.10 -10.39 19.99
C ARG A 451 -3.55 -10.37 18.56
N PRO A 452 -2.76 -9.34 18.21
CA PRO A 452 -2.00 -9.33 16.97
C PRO A 452 -1.20 -10.63 16.77
N TRP A 453 -1.09 -11.10 15.53
CA TRP A 453 -0.56 -12.43 15.18
C TRP A 453 0.86 -12.69 15.72
N GLU A 454 1.65 -11.65 15.91
CA GLU A 454 3.01 -11.69 16.45
C GLU A 454 3.05 -12.31 17.86
N ASN A 455 1.94 -12.24 18.62
CA ASN A 455 1.83 -12.77 19.97
C ASN A 455 1.62 -14.30 20.03
N TYR A 456 1.47 -14.96 18.88
CA TYR A 456 1.23 -16.41 18.78
C TYR A 456 2.51 -17.18 18.42
N PHE A 457 3.58 -16.44 18.09
CA PHE A 457 4.91 -17.00 17.82
C PHE A 457 6.01 -16.26 18.58
N ALA A 458 5.63 -15.34 19.47
CA ALA A 458 6.56 -14.67 20.36
C ALA A 458 7.19 -15.73 21.29
N PRO A 459 8.52 -15.74 21.45
CA PRO A 459 9.14 -16.49 22.53
C PRO A 459 8.48 -16.08 23.84
N ALA A 460 8.20 -17.04 24.71
CA ALA A 460 7.74 -16.75 26.07
C ALA A 460 8.67 -15.68 26.68
N PRO A 461 8.15 -14.58 27.25
CA PRO A 461 9.01 -13.69 28.01
C PRO A 461 9.73 -14.54 29.08
N SER A 462 11.05 -14.44 29.17
CA SER A 462 11.87 -15.26 30.06
C SER A 462 11.75 -14.81 31.52
N ILE A 463 10.53 -14.77 32.05
CA ILE A 463 10.18 -14.28 33.38
C ILE A 463 9.27 -15.28 34.09
N PHE A 464 9.20 -15.18 35.40
CA PHE A 464 8.19 -15.85 36.22
C PHE A 464 7.50 -14.79 37.08
N ASP A 465 6.19 -14.57 36.93
CA ASP A 465 5.50 -13.43 37.50
C ASP A 465 4.14 -13.84 38.07
N THR A 466 3.96 -13.69 39.38
CA THR A 466 2.72 -14.06 40.07
C THR A 466 1.58 -13.07 39.88
N ASP A 467 1.88 -11.92 39.24
CA ASP A 467 1.08 -10.69 39.29
C ASP A 467 0.93 -10.14 40.72
N THR A 468 0.18 -9.04 40.82
CA THR A 468 -0.21 -8.40 42.07
C THR A 468 -1.09 -9.29 42.96
N GLY A 469 -0.96 -9.16 44.28
CA GLY A 469 -1.81 -9.80 45.28
C GLY A 469 -2.81 -8.83 45.92
N THR A 470 -3.49 -9.28 46.98
CA THR A 470 -4.53 -8.51 47.70
C THR A 470 -4.23 -8.41 49.20
N TYR A 471 -5.04 -7.61 49.90
CA TYR A 471 -5.13 -7.67 51.36
C TYR A 471 -5.85 -8.97 51.82
N PRO A 472 -5.62 -9.45 53.06
CA PRO A 472 -4.67 -8.94 54.07
C PRO A 472 -3.19 -9.04 53.67
N SER A 473 -2.37 -8.15 54.20
CA SER A 473 -0.93 -8.07 53.94
C SER A 473 -0.16 -8.18 55.25
N LEU A 474 0.68 -9.21 55.37
CA LEU A 474 1.53 -9.45 56.52
C LEU A 474 2.96 -9.75 56.06
N MET A 475 3.93 -9.26 56.81
CA MET A 475 5.33 -9.65 56.63
C MET A 475 5.59 -10.98 57.34
N GLY A 476 6.49 -11.79 56.80
CA GLY A 476 6.76 -13.12 57.34
C GLY A 476 7.66 -13.93 56.42
N THR A 477 7.69 -15.24 56.63
CA THR A 477 8.47 -16.17 55.81
C THR A 477 7.53 -17.06 55.01
N HIS A 478 7.60 -16.97 53.69
CA HIS A 478 6.88 -17.81 52.75
C HIS A 478 7.75 -18.98 52.34
N THR A 479 7.17 -20.18 52.29
CA THR A 479 7.80 -21.41 51.84
C THR A 479 6.85 -22.14 50.91
N GLY A 480 7.36 -22.70 49.83
CA GLY A 480 6.58 -23.44 48.86
C GLY A 480 7.41 -23.97 47.72
N THR A 481 6.74 -24.49 46.71
CA THR A 481 7.38 -24.93 45.47
C THR A 481 6.94 -24.08 44.29
N PHE A 482 7.74 -24.04 43.24
CA PHE A 482 7.30 -23.59 41.93
C PHE A 482 7.92 -24.46 40.83
N THR A 483 7.20 -24.56 39.72
CA THR A 483 7.64 -25.23 38.49
C THR A 483 7.57 -24.24 37.35
N LEU A 484 8.52 -24.32 36.42
CA LEU A 484 8.60 -23.41 35.28
C LEU A 484 8.05 -24.04 34.00
N SER A 485 7.35 -23.24 33.19
CA SER A 485 6.90 -23.64 31.85
C SER A 485 7.98 -23.46 30.77
N HIS A 486 9.11 -22.82 31.10
CA HIS A 486 10.29 -22.68 30.23
C HIS A 486 11.55 -22.37 31.04
N ASN A 487 12.74 -22.58 30.46
CA ASN A 487 14.00 -22.18 31.09
C ASN A 487 14.06 -20.64 31.28
N ILE A 488 14.56 -20.17 32.42
CA ILE A 488 14.83 -18.75 32.67
C ILE A 488 16.19 -18.55 33.33
N ASN A 489 16.85 -17.43 33.00
CA ASN A 489 17.99 -16.94 33.78
C ASN A 489 17.48 -15.86 34.73
N VAL A 490 17.49 -16.15 36.02
CA VAL A 490 17.01 -15.23 37.06
C VAL A 490 18.19 -14.51 37.66
N SER A 491 18.19 -13.19 37.56
CA SER A 491 19.17 -12.32 38.23
C SER A 491 18.52 -11.48 39.33
N LYS A 492 17.21 -11.24 39.24
CA LYS A 492 16.45 -10.41 40.17
C LYS A 492 15.15 -11.05 40.63
N LEU A 493 14.79 -10.75 41.87
CA LEU A 493 13.45 -10.94 42.44
C LEU A 493 12.86 -9.57 42.76
N TYR A 494 11.72 -9.26 42.17
CA TYR A 494 10.89 -8.11 42.51
C TYR A 494 9.71 -8.53 43.39
N THR A 495 9.34 -7.71 44.38
CA THR A 495 8.18 -7.92 45.25
C THR A 495 7.13 -6.84 45.02
N TYR A 496 5.87 -7.23 44.82
CA TYR A 496 4.78 -6.26 44.72
C TYR A 496 4.41 -5.75 46.12
N SER A 497 4.44 -4.43 46.32
CA SER A 497 4.10 -3.78 47.59
C SER A 497 2.66 -3.24 47.61
N CYS A 498 2.05 -3.16 48.78
CA CYS A 498 0.79 -2.44 48.92
C CYS A 498 1.00 -0.94 48.62
N ALA A 499 0.02 -0.27 48.01
CA ALA A 499 0.15 1.13 47.63
C ALA A 499 0.54 2.00 48.84
N GLY A 500 1.62 2.78 48.69
CA GLY A 500 2.15 3.66 49.74
C GLY A 500 2.94 2.97 50.85
N THR A 501 3.25 1.66 50.73
CA THR A 501 4.06 0.91 51.70
C THR A 501 5.46 0.62 51.16
N GLY A 502 6.34 0.15 52.06
CA GLY A 502 7.70 -0.27 51.74
C GLY A 502 7.85 -1.77 51.50
N GLY A 503 6.84 -2.46 50.97
CA GLY A 503 6.86 -3.92 50.78
C GLY A 503 8.03 -4.38 49.93
N HIS A 504 8.81 -5.32 50.45
CA HIS A 504 10.01 -5.85 49.81
C HIS A 504 10.28 -7.27 50.30
N THR A 505 11.20 -7.96 49.64
CA THR A 505 11.82 -9.18 50.18
C THR A 505 13.03 -8.78 51.01
N GLU A 506 13.20 -9.36 52.20
CA GLU A 506 14.40 -9.24 53.05
C GLU A 506 15.46 -10.27 52.65
N SER A 507 15.05 -11.50 52.35
CA SER A 507 15.92 -12.57 51.85
C SER A 507 15.16 -13.58 51.01
N ILE A 508 15.86 -14.21 50.07
CA ILE A 508 15.38 -15.33 49.28
C ILE A 508 16.42 -16.45 49.29
N GLU A 509 15.93 -17.68 49.36
CA GLU A 509 16.69 -18.89 49.10
C GLU A 509 15.89 -19.78 48.16
N LEU A 510 16.57 -20.35 47.17
CA LEU A 510 16.03 -21.29 46.21
C LEU A 510 16.77 -22.62 46.34
N TYR A 511 16.02 -23.72 46.35
CA TYR A 511 16.54 -25.06 46.50
C TYR A 511 16.02 -25.99 45.40
N GLU A 512 16.86 -26.94 44.99
CA GLU A 512 16.50 -28.07 44.14
C GLU A 512 17.02 -29.35 44.80
N ASN A 513 16.16 -30.34 45.05
CA ASN A 513 16.51 -31.57 45.76
C ASN A 513 17.31 -31.31 47.07
N ASP A 514 16.79 -30.44 47.93
CA ASP A 514 17.40 -30.00 49.20
C ASP A 514 18.78 -29.30 49.08
N THR A 515 19.23 -28.98 47.86
CA THR A 515 20.48 -28.26 47.60
C THR A 515 20.20 -26.79 47.33
N LEU A 516 20.85 -25.88 48.05
CA LEU A 516 20.74 -24.43 47.81
C LEU A 516 21.34 -24.07 46.44
N ILE A 517 20.51 -23.62 45.51
CA ILE A 517 20.93 -23.28 44.13
C ILE A 517 21.06 -21.78 43.91
N ALA A 518 20.35 -20.96 44.70
CA ALA A 518 20.50 -19.52 44.67
C ALA A 518 20.04 -18.88 45.98
N ASN A 519 20.60 -17.71 46.29
CA ASN A 519 20.13 -16.88 47.39
C ASN A 519 20.25 -15.40 47.07
N GLY A 520 19.63 -14.57 47.90
CA GLY A 520 19.75 -13.13 47.80
C GLY A 520 19.37 -12.48 49.13
N THR A 521 19.99 -11.36 49.44
CA THR A 521 19.71 -10.61 50.67
C THR A 521 19.55 -9.15 50.34
N TRP A 522 18.55 -8.53 50.96
CA TRP A 522 18.27 -7.12 50.79
C TRP A 522 19.36 -6.26 51.45
N THR A 523 19.82 -5.23 50.74
CA THR A 523 20.92 -4.36 51.20
C THR A 523 20.44 -3.00 51.72
N GLY A 524 19.14 -2.87 51.98
CA GLY A 524 18.51 -1.66 52.50
C GLY A 524 17.85 -0.79 51.43
N TYR A 525 17.30 0.35 51.86
CA TYR A 525 16.63 1.33 50.99
C TYR A 525 17.62 2.18 50.18
N GLN A 526 18.52 1.54 49.44
CA GLN A 526 19.45 2.20 48.52
C GLN A 526 19.08 1.80 47.09
N SER A 527 18.98 2.76 46.16
CA SER A 527 18.69 2.50 44.74
C SER A 527 17.37 1.69 44.50
N ASP A 528 17.40 0.66 43.65
CA ASP A 528 16.32 -0.24 43.22
C ASP A 528 15.89 -1.22 44.34
N TRP A 529 15.47 -0.68 45.49
CA TRP A 529 15.24 -1.44 46.73
C TRP A 529 14.10 -2.46 46.69
N HIS A 530 13.26 -2.43 45.66
CA HIS A 530 12.22 -3.45 45.43
C HIS A 530 12.77 -4.72 44.81
N ASN A 531 13.99 -4.68 44.26
CA ASN A 531 14.64 -5.80 43.62
C ASN A 531 15.76 -6.36 44.51
N ILE A 532 15.73 -7.67 44.76
CA ILE A 532 16.89 -8.42 45.28
C ILE A 532 17.67 -8.99 44.10
N THR A 533 19.00 -8.88 44.14
CA THR A 533 19.87 -9.63 43.22
C THR A 533 20.06 -11.06 43.74
N LEU A 534 19.87 -12.05 42.88
CA LEU A 534 20.12 -13.45 43.18
C LEU A 534 21.56 -13.82 42.80
N HIS A 535 22.19 -14.60 43.67
CA HIS A 535 23.51 -15.19 43.47
C HIS A 535 23.40 -16.70 43.42
N ASN A 536 24.08 -17.33 42.46
CA ASN A 536 24.20 -18.77 42.35
C ASN A 536 24.86 -19.37 43.59
N GLY A 537 24.24 -20.40 44.18
CA GLY A 537 24.69 -21.04 45.41
C GLY A 537 26.02 -21.79 45.26
N THR A 538 26.47 -22.10 44.04
CA THR A 538 27.70 -22.84 43.77
C THR A 538 28.90 -21.94 43.50
N ASP A 539 28.75 -20.95 42.62
CA ASP A 539 29.86 -20.12 42.12
C ASP A 539 29.73 -18.61 42.43
N GLY A 540 28.62 -18.18 43.04
CA GLY A 540 28.36 -16.80 43.42
C GLY A 540 28.05 -15.85 42.26
N THR A 541 27.93 -16.36 41.02
CA THR A 541 27.52 -15.55 39.87
C THR A 541 26.17 -14.89 40.12
N SER A 542 25.96 -13.65 39.63
CA SER A 542 24.76 -12.86 39.92
C SER A 542 23.52 -13.27 39.09
N TYR A 543 23.39 -14.57 38.81
CA TYR A 543 22.21 -15.16 38.20
C TYR A 543 22.16 -16.67 38.48
N VAL A 544 20.98 -17.26 38.36
CA VAL A 544 20.78 -18.72 38.35
C VAL A 544 19.94 -19.10 37.13
N THR A 545 20.29 -20.21 36.48
CA THR A 545 19.46 -20.79 35.42
C THR A 545 18.49 -21.78 36.06
N LEU A 546 17.21 -21.50 35.94
CA LEU A 546 16.14 -22.40 36.36
C LEU A 546 15.55 -23.06 35.11
N LEU A 547 15.32 -24.36 35.17
CA LEU A 547 14.96 -25.21 34.04
C LEU A 547 13.46 -25.50 34.02
N GLN A 548 12.92 -25.65 32.81
CA GLN A 548 11.56 -26.09 32.57
C GLN A 548 11.29 -27.45 33.21
N ASP A 549 10.09 -27.66 33.76
CA ASP A 549 9.62 -28.93 34.35
C ASP A 549 10.43 -29.41 35.57
N HIS A 550 11.32 -28.57 36.10
CA HIS A 550 11.98 -28.79 37.38
C HIS A 550 11.15 -28.14 38.50
N GLU A 551 11.07 -28.82 39.65
CA GLU A 551 10.44 -28.30 40.85
C GLU A 551 11.49 -27.66 41.76
N TYR A 552 11.29 -26.39 42.09
CA TYR A 552 12.15 -25.62 42.96
C TYR A 552 11.43 -25.29 44.25
N ASN A 553 12.10 -25.45 45.38
CA ASN A 553 11.60 -24.98 46.67
C ASN A 553 12.08 -23.55 46.89
N TYR A 554 11.21 -22.67 47.34
CA TYR A 554 11.57 -21.30 47.72
C TYR A 554 11.36 -21.09 49.22
N THR A 555 12.24 -20.28 49.80
CA THR A 555 12.06 -19.64 51.10
C THR A 555 12.24 -18.15 50.90
N ILE A 556 11.16 -17.38 51.00
CA ILE A 556 11.15 -15.93 50.78
C ILE A 556 10.69 -15.26 52.05
N ARG A 557 11.57 -14.46 52.65
CA ARG A 557 11.23 -13.65 53.81
C ARG A 557 10.87 -12.25 53.34
N THR A 558 9.66 -11.80 53.60
CA THR A 558 9.14 -10.49 53.19
C THR A 558 9.18 -9.50 54.35
N GLY A 559 9.43 -8.24 54.00
CA GLY A 559 9.39 -7.06 54.87
C GLY A 559 8.14 -6.20 54.62
N SER A 560 7.94 -5.20 55.49
CA SER A 560 6.79 -4.27 55.58
C SER A 560 5.74 -4.25 54.45
N TYR A 561 4.67 -5.05 54.61
CA TYR A 561 3.45 -5.06 53.78
C TYR A 561 3.66 -5.46 52.30
N PRO A 562 4.09 -6.72 52.04
CA PRO A 562 4.07 -7.28 50.69
C PRO A 562 2.62 -7.58 50.27
N GLN A 563 2.34 -7.58 48.97
CA GLN A 563 1.08 -8.15 48.48
C GLN A 563 1.15 -9.68 48.54
N ILE A 564 0.00 -10.30 48.79
CA ILE A 564 -0.11 -11.76 48.99
C ILE A 564 -1.26 -12.30 48.15
N LEU A 565 -1.06 -13.46 47.56
CA LEU A 565 -2.08 -14.21 46.86
C LEU A 565 -2.64 -15.29 47.79
N HIS A 566 -3.94 -15.21 48.08
CA HIS A 566 -4.62 -16.07 49.03
C HIS A 566 -5.08 -17.37 48.35
N ALA A 567 -4.12 -18.22 47.99
CA ALA A 567 -4.31 -19.52 47.36
C ALA A 567 -3.23 -20.52 47.80
N THR A 568 -3.58 -21.81 47.82
CA THR A 568 -2.62 -22.90 48.08
C THR A 568 -1.71 -23.17 46.86
N SER A 569 -2.21 -22.91 45.66
CA SER A 569 -1.50 -23.01 44.39
C SER A 569 -2.08 -22.00 43.38
N LYS A 570 -1.25 -21.50 42.47
CA LYS A 570 -1.66 -20.59 41.41
C LYS A 570 -0.84 -20.83 40.13
N GLU A 571 -1.54 -20.93 39.00
CA GLU A 571 -0.96 -20.80 37.67
C GLU A 571 -0.61 -19.33 37.40
N VAL A 572 0.62 -19.06 37.02
CA VAL A 572 1.20 -17.72 36.89
C VAL A 572 1.93 -17.56 35.56
N THR A 573 2.33 -16.35 35.20
CA THR A 573 3.15 -16.16 34.00
C THR A 573 4.48 -16.88 34.21
N GLY A 574 4.84 -17.81 33.33
CA GLY A 574 6.09 -18.56 33.39
C GLY A 574 6.07 -19.85 34.23
N GLY A 575 4.94 -20.24 34.82
CA GLY A 575 4.84 -21.51 35.54
C GLY A 575 3.73 -21.61 36.59
N THR A 576 3.92 -22.48 37.59
CA THR A 576 3.00 -22.69 38.71
C THR A 576 3.73 -22.42 40.02
N ILE A 577 3.07 -21.80 41.01
CA ILE A 577 3.60 -21.60 42.37
C ILE A 577 2.64 -22.15 43.42
N THR A 578 3.19 -22.75 44.48
CA THR A 578 2.45 -23.28 45.62
C THR A 578 2.87 -22.59 46.92
N CYS A 579 2.03 -22.67 47.95
CA CYS A 579 2.38 -22.29 49.31
C CYS A 579 2.34 -23.53 50.20
N SER A 580 3.51 -23.98 50.68
CA SER A 580 3.59 -25.01 51.71
C SER A 580 3.32 -24.42 53.09
N SER A 581 3.92 -23.27 53.41
CA SER A 581 3.60 -22.52 54.62
C SER A 581 4.02 -21.05 54.51
N PHE A 582 3.25 -20.17 55.13
CA PHE A 582 3.60 -18.79 55.44
C PHE A 582 3.54 -18.61 56.95
N VAL A 583 4.65 -18.16 57.55
CA VAL A 583 4.74 -17.88 58.99
C VAL A 583 4.86 -16.39 59.20
N ASP A 584 3.86 -15.77 59.83
CA ASP A 584 3.88 -14.33 60.12
C ASP A 584 4.82 -13.98 61.29
N THR A 585 5.03 -12.69 61.55
CA THR A 585 5.90 -12.22 62.65
C THR A 585 5.40 -12.57 64.06
N ASN A 586 4.14 -12.99 64.21
CA ASN A 586 3.57 -13.45 65.48
C ASN A 586 3.66 -14.98 65.64
N GLY A 587 4.15 -15.70 64.63
CA GLY A 587 4.26 -17.15 64.62
C GLY A 587 2.99 -17.88 64.15
N ASN A 588 2.02 -17.17 63.57
CA ASN A 588 0.85 -17.82 62.96
C ASN A 588 1.25 -18.45 61.62
N ILE A 589 0.71 -19.64 61.32
CA ILE A 589 1.03 -20.41 60.13
C ILE A 589 -0.21 -20.46 59.21
N TYR A 590 0.00 -20.14 57.94
CA TYR A 590 -0.99 -20.18 56.85
C TYR A 590 -0.47 -21.09 55.73
N THR A 591 -1.34 -21.76 54.99
CA THR A 591 -0.94 -22.69 53.91
C THR A 591 -1.43 -22.24 52.53
N ASP A 592 -1.94 -21.03 52.45
CA ASP A 592 -2.62 -20.47 51.29
C ASP A 592 -2.15 -19.04 51.00
N TRP A 593 -0.93 -18.66 51.41
CA TRP A 593 -0.43 -17.27 51.33
C TRP A 593 0.84 -17.22 50.49
N ILE A 594 0.66 -17.22 49.16
CA ILE A 594 1.72 -17.14 48.16
C ILE A 594 2.23 -15.68 48.08
N PRO A 595 3.55 -15.43 48.07
CA PRO A 595 4.07 -14.07 47.94
C PRO A 595 3.84 -13.53 46.52
N ALA A 596 3.47 -12.25 46.39
CA ALA A 596 3.37 -11.59 45.10
C ALA A 596 4.76 -11.14 44.62
N ILE A 597 5.33 -11.85 43.64
CA ILE A 597 6.71 -11.70 43.20
C ILE A 597 6.89 -11.84 41.68
N LYS A 598 8.04 -11.37 41.19
CA LYS A 598 8.49 -11.56 39.82
C LYS A 598 9.99 -11.90 39.76
N PHE A 599 10.35 -12.99 39.08
CA PHE A 599 11.72 -13.31 38.69
C PHE A 599 12.04 -12.79 37.29
N SER A 600 13.21 -12.19 37.12
CA SER A 600 13.70 -11.64 35.84
C SER A 600 15.22 -11.63 35.71
#